data_AF-A0A5E4FQ48-F1
#
_entry.id   AF-A0A5E4FQ48-F1
#
_cell.length_a   1.000
_cell.length_b   1.000
_cell.length_c   1.000
_cell.angle_alpha   90.00
_cell.angle_beta   90.00
_cell.angle_gamma   90.00
#
_symmetry.space_group_name_H-M   'P 1'
#
loop_
_entity.id
_entity.type
_entity.pdbx_description
1 polymer ?
#
loop_
_entity_poly.entity_id
_entity_poly.type
_entity_poly.pdbx_seq_one_letter_code
_entity_poly.pdbx_strand_id
1 'polypeptide(L)'
;MDFLGNKKTLIIVLLFVSAAVLAESKGTSDIKVCYGRKSRCFLKQIPCPKECPLASPTDKNAKICYLNCDSPICKAECKKRKPNCDGPGSACMDPRFIGGDGIVFYFHGKKNEYFSLVSDPNLQINARFIGLRPEGRTRDYTWIQALGLLFDSNSFSLEATKASAWDDEIDLLTFTYNGEELVIPESHLSVWQSPGNVIRVERTSSKNSVLITLPEVAEISVNVVPVTKEDDRIHNYQIPSDDCFAHLEVQFRFYGLSSNVEGVLGRTYQPDFKNPAKPGVAMPVVGGEQKYRTTSLVSADCIACVFAQSGKLDQTDSRVMDYGKLDCTGNSFGGNGIVCRK
;
A
#
# COMPACT_ATOMS: atom_id res chain seq x y z
N MET A 1 -42.44 6.73 -59.07
CA MET A 1 -41.35 5.82 -58.64
C MET A 1 -40.11 6.70 -58.61
N ASP A 2 -39.44 7.13 -57.54
CA ASP A 2 -39.27 6.58 -56.18
C ASP A 2 -38.75 7.66 -55.21
N PHE A 3 -39.58 8.64 -54.80
CA PHE A 3 -39.14 9.66 -53.81
C PHE A 3 -39.56 9.37 -52.36
N LEU A 4 -40.45 8.39 -52.13
CA LEU A 4 -40.89 8.00 -50.78
C LEU A 4 -39.96 6.96 -50.10
N GLY A 5 -39.15 6.24 -50.88
CA GLY A 5 -38.20 5.26 -50.34
C GLY A 5 -37.07 5.91 -49.55
N ASN A 6 -36.54 7.03 -50.05
CA ASN A 6 -35.30 7.62 -49.53
C ASN A 6 -35.45 8.26 -48.13
N LYS A 7 -36.62 8.84 -47.81
CA LYS A 7 -36.87 9.42 -46.46
C LYS A 7 -37.04 8.33 -45.39
N LYS A 8 -37.68 7.20 -45.71
CA LYS A 8 -37.81 6.08 -44.77
C LYS A 8 -36.45 5.43 -44.51
N THR A 9 -35.62 5.26 -45.54
CA THR A 9 -34.26 4.75 -45.38
C THR A 9 -33.39 5.69 -44.56
N LEU A 10 -33.48 7.01 -44.77
CA LEU A 10 -32.73 8.00 -43.99
C LEU A 10 -33.13 8.00 -42.50
N ILE A 11 -34.43 7.90 -42.20
CA ILE A 11 -34.93 7.82 -40.82
C ILE A 11 -34.50 6.52 -40.15
N ILE A 12 -34.53 5.39 -40.87
CA ILE A 12 -34.06 4.10 -40.35
C ILE A 12 -32.55 4.16 -40.09
N VAL A 13 -31.75 4.72 -41.00
CA VAL A 13 -30.30 4.89 -40.80
C VAL A 13 -30.01 5.83 -39.63
N LEU A 14 -30.73 6.96 -39.50
CA LEU A 14 -30.62 7.85 -38.35
C LEU A 14 -31.00 7.16 -37.03
N LEU A 15 -32.04 6.33 -37.01
CA LEU A 15 -32.42 5.55 -35.83
C LEU A 15 -31.38 4.47 -35.49
N PHE A 16 -30.78 3.81 -36.49
CA PHE A 16 -29.70 2.84 -36.27
C PHE A 16 -28.40 3.51 -35.81
N VAL A 17 -28.04 4.67 -36.36
CA VAL A 17 -26.88 5.46 -35.90
C VAL A 17 -27.13 6.00 -34.49
N SER A 18 -28.35 6.47 -34.19
CA SER A 18 -28.71 6.91 -32.83
C SER A 18 -28.68 5.74 -31.84
N ALA A 19 -29.16 4.56 -32.24
CA ALA A 19 -29.13 3.36 -31.40
C ALA A 19 -27.72 2.81 -31.21
N ALA A 20 -26.85 2.89 -32.22
CA ALA A 20 -25.43 2.53 -32.12
C ALA A 20 -24.67 3.50 -31.21
N VAL A 21 -24.89 4.81 -31.35
CA VAL A 21 -24.31 5.85 -30.47
C VAL A 21 -24.84 5.72 -29.03
N LEU A 22 -26.11 5.34 -28.84
CA LEU A 22 -26.65 5.04 -27.51
C LEU A 22 -26.10 3.73 -26.92
N ALA A 23 -25.82 2.72 -27.75
CA ALA A 23 -25.21 1.46 -27.32
C ALA A 23 -23.74 1.65 -26.90
N GLU A 24 -22.99 2.55 -27.54
CA GLU A 24 -21.62 2.92 -27.16
C GLU A 24 -21.57 3.77 -25.87
N SER A 25 -22.68 4.37 -25.43
CA SER A 25 -22.73 5.22 -24.23
C SER A 25 -23.02 4.48 -22.91
N LYS A 26 -23.43 3.20 -22.96
CA LYS A 26 -23.49 2.36 -21.75
C LYS A 26 -22.11 1.82 -21.45
N GLY A 27 -21.22 2.69 -20.96
CA GLY A 27 -19.96 2.27 -20.37
C GLY A 27 -20.24 1.19 -19.33
N THR A 28 -19.77 -0.03 -19.59
CA THR A 28 -19.88 -1.16 -18.68
C THR A 28 -19.10 -0.82 -17.42
N SER A 29 -19.81 -0.44 -16.37
CA SER A 29 -19.23 -0.28 -15.04
C SER A 29 -19.07 -1.66 -14.42
N ASP A 30 -17.88 -1.96 -13.95
CA ASP A 30 -17.60 -3.15 -13.18
C ASP A 30 -18.42 -3.16 -11.89
N ILE A 31 -18.64 -4.37 -11.38
CA ILE A 31 -19.27 -4.62 -10.09
C ILE A 31 -18.23 -5.29 -9.20
N LYS A 32 -18.01 -4.71 -8.02
CA LYS A 32 -17.16 -5.30 -6.98
C LYS A 32 -18.01 -6.09 -6.00
N VAL A 33 -17.50 -7.24 -5.59
CA VAL A 33 -18.13 -8.12 -4.60
C VAL A 33 -17.07 -8.60 -3.62
N CYS A 34 -17.41 -8.57 -2.33
CA CYS A 34 -16.58 -9.14 -1.28
C CYS A 34 -17.07 -10.54 -0.94
N TYR A 35 -16.16 -11.52 -0.91
CA TYR A 35 -16.49 -12.93 -0.62
C TYR A 35 -16.11 -13.36 0.81
N GLY A 36 -15.41 -12.50 1.57
CA GLY A 36 -15.09 -12.79 2.96
C GLY A 36 -16.35 -12.79 3.83
N ARG A 37 -16.67 -13.92 4.48
CA ARG A 37 -17.91 -14.07 5.28
C ARG A 37 -18.00 -13.10 6.46
N LYS A 38 -16.86 -12.65 6.98
CA LYS A 38 -16.77 -11.67 8.08
C LYS A 38 -16.98 -10.22 7.62
N SER A 39 -16.86 -9.96 6.32
CA SER A 39 -17.03 -8.61 5.76
C SER A 39 -18.48 -8.15 5.87
N ARG A 40 -18.68 -6.88 6.27
CA ARG A 40 -20.01 -6.23 6.22
C ARG A 40 -20.52 -6.05 4.77
N CYS A 41 -19.64 -6.25 3.80
CA CYS A 41 -19.90 -6.16 2.36
C CYS A 41 -20.06 -7.52 1.70
N PHE A 42 -20.14 -8.60 2.49
CA PHE A 42 -20.26 -9.97 2.01
C PHE A 42 -21.40 -10.14 1.00
N LEU A 43 -21.05 -10.60 -0.21
CA LEU A 43 -21.91 -10.83 -1.37
C LEU A 43 -22.73 -9.62 -1.85
N LYS A 44 -22.45 -8.41 -1.37
CA LYS A 44 -23.06 -7.19 -1.90
C LYS A 44 -22.46 -6.86 -3.25
N GLN A 45 -23.32 -6.62 -4.23
CA GLN A 45 -22.92 -6.11 -5.54
C GLN A 45 -22.79 -4.59 -5.47
N ILE A 46 -21.56 -4.11 -5.49
CA ILE A 46 -21.25 -2.68 -5.39
C ILE A 46 -20.80 -2.18 -6.77
N PRO A 47 -21.59 -1.32 -7.45
CA PRO A 47 -21.19 -0.78 -8.74
C PRO A 47 -20.03 0.21 -8.59
N CYS A 48 -19.12 0.20 -9.54
CA CYS A 48 -18.02 1.15 -9.59
C CYS A 48 -18.50 2.58 -9.86
N PRO A 49 -17.82 3.61 -9.31
CA PRO A 49 -18.12 5.00 -9.62
C PRO A 49 -17.91 5.32 -11.11
N LYS A 50 -18.68 6.26 -11.64
CA LYS A 50 -18.56 6.67 -13.05
C LYS A 50 -17.19 7.28 -13.39
N GLU A 51 -16.50 7.88 -12.41
CA GLU A 51 -15.17 8.43 -12.63
C GLU A 51 -14.08 7.36 -12.78
N CYS A 52 -14.36 6.10 -12.41
CA CYS A 52 -13.47 4.95 -12.53
C CYS A 52 -14.29 3.67 -12.73
N PRO A 53 -14.94 3.47 -13.89
CA PRO A 53 -15.88 2.38 -14.08
C PRO A 53 -15.21 0.99 -14.09
N LEU A 54 -13.89 0.92 -14.28
CA LEU A 54 -13.15 -0.34 -14.42
C LEU A 54 -12.29 -0.64 -13.18
N ALA A 55 -12.30 -1.90 -12.76
CA ALA A 55 -11.40 -2.45 -11.74
C ALA A 55 -9.95 -2.55 -12.24
N SER A 56 -9.79 -2.94 -13.51
CA SER A 56 -8.49 -3.15 -14.14
C SER A 56 -8.42 -2.49 -15.52
N PRO A 57 -8.38 -1.14 -15.58
CA PRO A 57 -8.21 -0.43 -16.84
C PRO A 57 -6.85 -0.75 -17.48
N THR A 58 -6.83 -0.81 -18.81
CA THR A 58 -5.61 -0.98 -19.61
C THR A 58 -4.74 0.28 -19.61
N ASP A 59 -5.34 1.46 -19.45
CA ASP A 59 -4.61 2.71 -19.26
C ASP A 59 -3.92 2.71 -17.88
N LYS A 60 -2.58 2.82 -17.89
CA LYS A 60 -1.72 2.88 -16.70
C LYS A 60 -1.99 4.08 -15.79
N ASN A 61 -2.53 5.17 -16.33
CA ASN A 61 -2.81 6.40 -15.59
C ASN A 61 -4.26 6.49 -15.08
N ALA A 62 -5.12 5.58 -15.53
CA ALA A 62 -6.52 5.59 -15.14
C ALA A 62 -6.69 5.26 -13.65
N LYS A 63 -7.69 5.92 -13.03
CA LYS A 63 -8.15 5.53 -11.70
C LYS A 63 -8.81 4.16 -11.77
N ILE A 64 -8.60 3.35 -10.75
CA ILE A 64 -9.22 2.04 -10.61
C ILE A 64 -10.40 2.11 -9.65
N CYS A 65 -11.41 1.29 -9.92
CA CYS A 65 -12.45 0.98 -8.96
C CYS A 65 -11.91 0.06 -7.87
N TYR A 66 -11.94 0.55 -6.64
CA TYR A 66 -11.50 -0.17 -5.46
C TYR A 66 -12.66 -0.30 -4.45
N LEU A 67 -12.78 -1.44 -3.78
CA LEU A 67 -13.78 -1.67 -2.73
C LEU A 67 -13.07 -2.13 -1.45
N ASN A 68 -13.23 -1.36 -0.37
CA ASN A 68 -12.81 -1.78 0.95
C ASN A 68 -13.83 -2.76 1.54
N CYS A 69 -13.50 -4.05 1.58
CA CYS A 69 -14.40 -5.06 2.14
C CYS A 69 -14.61 -4.93 3.66
N ASP A 70 -13.71 -4.28 4.38
CA ASP A 70 -13.86 -4.08 5.83
C ASP A 70 -14.51 -2.73 6.17
N SER A 71 -14.80 -1.92 5.14
CA SER A 71 -15.51 -0.66 5.35
C SER A 71 -16.92 -0.93 5.86
N PRO A 72 -17.37 -0.24 6.92
CA PRO A 72 -18.75 -0.34 7.37
C PRO A 72 -19.76 0.22 6.35
N ILE A 73 -19.29 1.02 5.39
CA ILE A 73 -20.12 1.72 4.39
C ILE A 73 -20.34 0.85 3.15
N CYS A 74 -19.40 -0.04 2.81
CA CYS A 74 -19.44 -0.87 1.60
C CYS A 74 -19.62 -0.06 0.30
N LYS A 75 -18.77 0.94 0.11
CA LYS A 75 -18.79 1.81 -1.07
C LYS A 75 -17.51 1.59 -1.90
N ALA A 76 -17.69 1.51 -3.22
CA ALA A 76 -16.57 1.52 -4.15
C ALA A 76 -16.07 2.95 -4.36
N GLU A 77 -14.75 3.10 -4.47
CA GLU A 77 -14.05 4.38 -4.55
C GLU A 77 -13.01 4.34 -5.66
N CYS A 78 -12.73 5.52 -6.23
CA CYS A 78 -11.69 5.67 -7.22
C CYS A 78 -10.33 5.86 -6.56
N LYS A 79 -9.38 4.97 -6.86
CA LYS A 79 -8.02 5.03 -6.34
C LYS A 79 -7.00 5.05 -7.50
N LYS A 80 -5.83 5.66 -7.30
CA LYS A 80 -4.67 5.51 -8.21
C LYS A 80 -3.92 4.23 -7.89
N ARG A 81 -3.29 3.59 -8.89
CA ARG A 81 -2.54 2.34 -8.66
C ARG A 81 -1.24 2.51 -7.87
N LYS A 82 -0.71 3.74 -7.79
CA LYS A 82 0.46 4.08 -6.98
C LYS A 82 0.09 4.23 -5.49
N PRO A 83 1.07 4.08 -4.57
CA PRO A 83 0.89 4.36 -3.14
C PRO A 83 0.27 5.74 -2.92
N ASN A 84 -0.65 5.85 -1.95
CA ASN A 84 -1.09 7.14 -1.44
C ASN A 84 -0.26 7.51 -0.21
N CYS A 85 0.70 8.41 -0.38
CA CYS A 85 1.60 8.84 0.68
C CYS A 85 0.93 9.65 1.81
N ASP A 86 -0.33 10.07 1.62
CA ASP A 86 -1.13 10.80 2.61
C ASP A 86 -2.21 9.94 3.27
N GLY A 87 -2.25 8.64 2.98
CA GLY A 87 -3.18 7.71 3.61
C GLY A 87 -2.57 6.94 4.79
N PRO A 88 -3.39 6.42 5.71
CA PRO A 88 -2.93 5.49 6.75
C PRO A 88 -2.12 4.33 6.19
N GLY A 89 -1.11 3.91 6.95
CA GLY A 89 -0.17 2.86 6.54
C GLY A 89 0.84 3.29 5.48
N SER A 90 0.96 4.58 5.16
CA SER A 90 2.01 5.05 4.25
C SER A 90 3.37 5.15 4.93
N ALA A 91 4.41 4.90 4.14
CA ALA A 91 5.82 5.13 4.44
C ALA A 91 6.48 5.67 3.17
N CYS A 92 6.65 6.98 3.09
CA CYS A 92 7.16 7.67 1.90
C CYS A 92 8.15 8.77 2.32
N MET A 93 8.85 9.39 1.36
CA MET A 93 9.79 10.50 1.64
C MET A 93 10.93 10.03 2.57
N ASP A 94 11.35 10.84 3.56
CA ASP A 94 12.58 10.70 4.34
C ASP A 94 12.47 10.10 5.77
N PRO A 95 12.05 8.82 5.90
CA PRO A 95 10.70 8.39 5.65
C PRO A 95 9.72 8.94 6.70
N ARG A 96 8.68 9.60 6.18
CA ARG A 96 7.44 9.95 6.87
C ARG A 96 6.51 8.74 6.88
N PHE A 97 5.99 8.42 8.06
CA PHE A 97 4.98 7.37 8.26
C PHE A 97 3.63 7.96 8.64
N ILE A 98 2.56 7.26 8.28
CA ILE A 98 1.21 7.51 8.81
C ILE A 98 0.71 6.22 9.47
N GLY A 99 0.47 6.29 10.77
CA GLY A 99 -0.01 5.15 11.57
C GLY A 99 -1.40 4.67 11.15
N GLY A 100 -1.80 3.51 11.68
CA GLY A 100 -3.17 2.99 11.54
C GLY A 100 -4.23 3.93 12.18
N ASP A 101 -3.80 4.73 13.16
CA ASP A 101 -4.56 5.82 13.77
C ASP A 101 -4.66 7.10 12.90
N GLY A 102 -4.01 7.12 11.73
CA GLY A 102 -3.98 8.25 10.81
C GLY A 102 -3.02 9.37 11.22
N ILE A 103 -2.22 9.19 12.27
CA ILE A 103 -1.30 10.21 12.77
C ILE A 103 0.05 10.09 12.05
N VAL A 104 0.58 11.25 11.63
CA VAL A 104 1.90 11.35 11.01
C VAL A 104 2.99 11.22 12.08
N PHE A 105 3.99 10.40 11.80
CA PHE A 105 5.22 10.33 12.60
C PHE A 105 6.44 10.03 11.73
N TYR A 106 7.63 10.26 12.27
CA TYR A 106 8.89 10.01 11.59
C TYR A 106 9.67 8.93 12.30
N PHE A 107 10.24 8.01 11.53
CA PHE A 107 11.17 7.01 12.03
C PHE A 107 12.44 7.07 11.18
N HIS A 108 13.52 7.58 11.77
CA HIS A 108 14.76 7.80 11.03
C HIS A 108 15.50 6.48 10.73
N GLY A 109 15.31 5.45 11.55
CA GLY A 109 16.12 4.23 11.44
C GLY A 109 17.62 4.56 11.42
N LYS A 110 18.37 3.85 10.57
CA LYS A 110 19.79 4.09 10.34
C LYS A 110 20.22 3.57 8.97
N LYS A 111 21.14 4.29 8.32
CA LYS A 111 21.70 3.90 7.02
C LYS A 111 22.31 2.49 7.10
N ASN A 112 22.03 1.68 6.09
CA ASN A 112 22.52 0.31 5.92
C ASN A 112 22.09 -0.65 7.03
N GLU A 113 20.96 -0.39 7.68
CA GLU A 113 20.40 -1.26 8.70
C GLU A 113 18.97 -1.69 8.36
N TYR A 114 18.49 -2.72 9.07
CA TYR A 114 17.19 -3.34 8.87
C TYR A 114 16.31 -3.16 10.09
N PHE A 115 15.03 -2.87 9.86
CA PHE A 115 14.05 -2.70 10.93
C PHE A 115 12.73 -3.36 10.57
N SER A 116 12.11 -4.02 11.54
CA SER A 116 10.75 -4.55 11.42
C SER A 116 9.74 -3.40 11.42
N LEU A 117 9.06 -3.22 10.29
CA LEU A 117 7.92 -2.30 10.18
C LEU A 117 6.66 -2.91 10.78
N VAL A 118 6.48 -4.22 10.58
CA VAL A 118 5.36 -4.99 11.12
C VAL A 118 5.87 -6.35 11.55
N SER A 119 5.43 -6.82 12.72
CA SER A 119 5.64 -8.18 13.21
C SER A 119 4.34 -8.65 13.85
N ASP A 120 3.73 -9.65 13.25
CA ASP A 120 2.49 -10.30 13.68
C ASP A 120 2.75 -11.81 13.72
N PRO A 121 1.98 -12.64 14.45
CA PRO A 121 2.29 -14.07 14.59
C PRO A 121 2.49 -14.82 13.27
N ASN A 122 1.81 -14.41 12.19
CA ASN A 122 1.85 -15.04 10.86
C ASN A 122 2.50 -14.18 9.76
N LEU A 123 2.91 -12.95 10.05
CA LEU A 123 3.49 -12.03 9.07
C LEU A 123 4.54 -11.12 9.72
N GLN A 124 5.73 -11.05 9.15
CA GLN A 124 6.68 -10.00 9.46
C GLN A 124 7.14 -9.28 8.20
N ILE A 125 7.16 -7.95 8.26
CA ILE A 125 7.63 -7.08 7.20
C ILE A 125 8.80 -6.27 7.75
N ASN A 126 9.98 -6.49 7.20
CA ASN A 126 11.17 -5.72 7.49
C ASN A 126 11.47 -4.76 6.34
N ALA A 127 12.17 -3.67 6.66
CA ALA A 127 12.66 -2.70 5.70
C ALA A 127 14.16 -2.49 5.85
N ARG A 128 14.86 -2.37 4.73
CA ARG A 128 16.25 -1.90 4.66
C ARG A 128 16.26 -0.40 4.44
N PHE A 129 17.05 0.33 5.24
CA PHE A 129 17.19 1.77 5.11
C PHE A 129 18.51 2.10 4.42
N ILE A 130 18.45 2.93 3.38
CA ILE A 130 19.62 3.63 2.83
C ILE A 130 19.68 5.03 3.42
N GLY A 131 20.79 5.74 3.19
CA GLY A 131 20.91 7.08 3.71
C GLY A 131 22.18 7.82 3.34
N LEU A 132 22.18 9.11 3.69
CA LEU A 132 23.25 10.06 3.44
C LEU A 132 23.42 10.94 4.68
N ARG A 133 24.68 11.23 5.03
CA ARG A 133 25.01 12.19 6.09
C ARG A 133 25.85 13.31 5.51
N PRO A 134 25.24 14.48 5.25
CA PRO A 134 25.98 15.69 4.92
C PRO A 134 26.94 16.09 6.03
N GLU A 135 28.00 16.79 5.65
CA GLU A 135 28.94 17.34 6.61
C GLU A 135 28.22 18.27 7.60
N GLY A 136 28.57 18.15 8.89
CA GLY A 136 27.96 18.95 9.96
C GLY A 136 26.62 18.43 10.51
N ARG A 137 26.01 17.38 9.93
CA ARG A 137 24.85 16.71 10.55
C ARG A 137 25.27 15.61 11.51
N THR A 138 24.51 15.48 12.60
CA THR A 138 24.69 14.42 13.60
C THR A 138 23.94 13.14 13.27
N ARG A 139 23.05 13.17 12.27
CA ARG A 139 22.16 12.06 11.87
C ARG A 139 22.12 11.91 10.36
N ASP A 140 21.82 10.70 9.92
CA ASP A 140 21.58 10.38 8.52
C ASP A 140 20.20 10.87 8.10
N TYR A 141 20.09 11.37 6.88
CA TYR A 141 18.85 11.25 6.12
C TYR A 141 18.69 9.82 5.66
N THR A 142 17.48 9.29 5.69
CA THR A 142 17.24 7.90 5.35
C THR A 142 16.00 7.72 4.47
N TRP A 143 16.01 6.64 3.71
CA TRP A 143 14.90 6.23 2.84
C TRP A 143 14.78 4.70 2.87
N ILE A 144 13.58 4.17 2.60
CA ILE A 144 13.37 2.74 2.50
C ILE A 144 13.87 2.25 1.14
N GLN A 145 14.86 1.37 1.12
CA GLN A 145 15.38 0.78 -0.11
C GLN A 145 14.70 -0.53 -0.47
N ALA A 146 14.43 -1.37 0.52
CA ALA A 146 13.97 -2.72 0.31
C ALA A 146 12.94 -3.12 1.35
N LEU A 147 12.05 -4.05 0.98
CA LEU A 147 11.13 -4.72 1.88
C LEU A 147 11.39 -6.23 1.84
N GLY A 148 11.37 -6.86 3.02
CA GLY A 148 11.38 -8.31 3.20
C GLY A 148 10.12 -8.73 3.92
N LEU A 149 9.39 -9.65 3.33
CA LEU A 149 8.17 -10.25 3.88
C LEU A 149 8.50 -11.67 4.30
N LEU A 150 8.20 -12.00 5.54
CA LEU A 150 8.27 -13.32 6.14
C LEU A 150 6.84 -13.78 6.43
N PHE A 151 6.47 -14.93 5.92
CA PHE A 151 5.14 -15.51 6.10
C PHE A 151 5.25 -17.04 6.02
N ASP A 152 4.52 -17.74 6.88
CA ASP A 152 4.64 -19.18 7.07
C ASP A 152 6.11 -19.64 7.28
N SER A 153 6.65 -20.37 6.31
CA SER A 153 8.05 -20.80 6.22
C SER A 153 8.76 -20.21 4.99
N ASN A 154 8.16 -19.21 4.34
CA ASN A 154 8.65 -18.59 3.12
C ASN A 154 9.05 -17.13 3.36
N SER A 155 9.81 -16.60 2.41
CA SER A 155 10.17 -15.19 2.35
C SER A 155 10.03 -14.65 0.94
N PHE A 156 9.63 -13.39 0.83
CA PHE A 156 9.64 -12.63 -0.42
C PHE A 156 10.31 -11.29 -0.15
N SER A 157 11.12 -10.80 -1.08
CA SER A 157 11.66 -9.45 -0.97
C SER A 157 11.59 -8.70 -2.29
N LEU A 158 11.63 -7.38 -2.16
CA LEU A 158 11.84 -6.46 -3.26
C LEU A 158 12.80 -5.36 -2.83
N GLU A 159 13.54 -4.80 -3.78
CA GLU A 159 14.42 -3.66 -3.54
C GLU A 159 14.49 -2.71 -4.73
N ALA A 160 14.75 -1.44 -4.41
CA ALA A 160 15.17 -0.44 -5.38
C ALA A 160 16.68 -0.57 -5.64
N THR A 161 17.02 -0.84 -6.89
CA THR A 161 18.39 -0.91 -7.38
C THR A 161 18.99 0.49 -7.43
N LYS A 162 20.26 0.63 -7.01
CA LYS A 162 20.99 1.89 -7.10
C LYS A 162 21.10 2.33 -8.56
N ALA A 163 20.85 3.61 -8.81
CA ALA A 163 21.01 4.24 -10.12
C ALA A 163 21.74 5.58 -9.95
N SER A 164 22.60 5.93 -10.92
CA SER A 164 23.33 7.21 -10.89
C SER A 164 22.45 8.40 -11.26
N ALA A 165 21.55 8.20 -12.21
CA ALA A 165 20.55 9.17 -12.63
C ALA A 165 19.18 8.48 -12.73
N TRP A 166 18.12 9.25 -12.53
CA TRP A 166 16.76 8.75 -12.71
C TRP A 166 16.39 8.69 -14.20
N ASP A 167 15.84 7.56 -14.61
CA ASP A 167 15.22 7.36 -15.92
C ASP A 167 13.94 6.52 -15.72
N ASP A 168 12.79 7.11 -16.05
CA ASP A 168 11.48 6.44 -15.94
C ASP A 168 11.35 5.23 -16.88
N GLU A 169 12.24 5.11 -17.88
CA GLU A 169 12.31 3.98 -18.79
C GLU A 169 13.21 2.84 -18.30
N ILE A 170 13.79 2.93 -17.11
CA ILE A 170 14.56 1.84 -16.51
C ILE A 170 13.78 1.28 -15.31
N ASP A 171 13.54 -0.03 -15.31
CA ASP A 171 13.00 -0.71 -14.13
C ASP A 171 14.10 -0.91 -13.10
N LEU A 172 13.90 -0.36 -11.91
CA LEU A 172 14.84 -0.45 -10.80
C LEU A 172 14.36 -1.43 -9.71
N LEU A 173 13.23 -2.12 -9.93
CA LEU A 173 12.73 -3.14 -9.01
C LEU A 173 13.37 -4.49 -9.30
N THR A 174 13.96 -5.08 -8.26
CA THR A 174 14.33 -6.50 -8.24
C THR A 174 13.49 -7.24 -7.21
N PHE A 175 13.29 -8.53 -7.43
CA PHE A 175 12.47 -9.39 -6.56
C PHE A 175 13.23 -10.66 -6.22
N THR A 176 13.00 -11.17 -5.01
CA THR A 176 13.45 -12.53 -4.65
C THR A 176 12.34 -13.29 -3.94
N TYR A 177 12.32 -14.60 -4.11
CA TYR A 177 11.45 -15.52 -3.38
C TYR A 177 12.31 -16.64 -2.80
N ASN A 178 12.25 -16.82 -1.47
CA ASN A 178 13.07 -17.79 -0.74
C ASN A 178 14.59 -17.70 -1.03
N GLY A 179 15.07 -16.48 -1.28
CA GLY A 179 16.48 -16.21 -1.60
C GLY A 179 16.86 -16.43 -3.07
N GLU A 180 15.94 -16.90 -3.91
CA GLU A 180 16.14 -17.04 -5.35
C GLU A 180 15.61 -15.81 -6.09
N GLU A 181 16.34 -15.39 -7.14
CA GLU A 181 15.93 -14.27 -8.00
C GLU A 181 14.60 -14.58 -8.69
N LEU A 182 13.68 -13.62 -8.65
CA LEU A 182 12.37 -13.72 -9.26
C LEU A 182 12.21 -12.67 -10.37
N VAL A 183 11.89 -13.13 -11.56
CA VAL A 183 11.58 -12.24 -12.70
C VAL A 183 10.07 -12.13 -12.89
N ILE A 184 9.58 -10.90 -12.82
CA ILE A 184 8.20 -10.56 -13.19
C ILE A 184 8.27 -9.69 -14.45
N PRO A 185 7.62 -10.08 -15.56
CA PRO A 185 7.70 -9.33 -16.82
C PRO A 185 7.39 -7.84 -16.64
N GLU A 186 8.17 -6.99 -17.30
CA GLU A 186 8.04 -5.52 -17.30
C GLU A 186 6.86 -5.04 -18.15
N SER A 187 5.67 -5.54 -17.85
CA SER A 187 4.44 -5.19 -18.55
C SER A 187 3.33 -4.91 -17.56
N HIS A 188 2.50 -3.92 -17.87
CA HIS A 188 1.34 -3.54 -17.06
C HIS A 188 0.43 -4.75 -16.83
N LEU A 189 0.00 -4.96 -15.58
CA LEU A 189 -0.80 -6.11 -15.14
C LEU A 189 -0.11 -7.47 -15.24
N SER A 190 1.22 -7.52 -15.40
CA SER A 190 1.97 -8.78 -15.24
C SER A 190 1.89 -9.24 -13.79
N VAL A 191 1.67 -10.53 -13.59
CA VAL A 191 1.42 -11.12 -12.27
C VAL A 191 2.35 -12.28 -12.05
N TRP A 192 2.85 -12.37 -10.82
CA TRP A 192 3.42 -13.58 -10.27
C TRP A 192 2.66 -14.00 -9.00
N GLN A 193 2.57 -15.30 -8.75
CA GLN A 193 1.96 -15.89 -7.56
C GLN A 193 2.89 -16.96 -6.99
N SER A 194 3.00 -17.03 -5.67
CA SER A 194 3.74 -18.10 -5.01
C SER A 194 3.03 -19.45 -5.15
N PRO A 195 3.76 -20.57 -4.97
CA PRO A 195 3.14 -21.86 -4.71
C PRO A 195 2.11 -21.74 -3.59
N GLY A 196 0.93 -22.34 -3.78
CA GLY A 196 -0.17 -22.27 -2.80
C GLY A 196 -0.94 -20.94 -2.75
N ASN A 197 -0.64 -19.97 -3.64
CA ASN A 197 -1.33 -18.68 -3.75
C ASN A 197 -1.31 -17.81 -2.47
N VAL A 198 -0.25 -17.94 -1.67
CA VAL A 198 -0.09 -17.21 -0.39
C VAL A 198 0.28 -15.74 -0.64
N ILE A 199 1.11 -15.47 -1.64
CA ILE A 199 1.46 -14.10 -2.06
C ILE A 199 1.22 -13.96 -3.56
N ARG A 200 0.68 -12.80 -3.94
CA ARG A 200 0.51 -12.37 -5.33
C ARG A 200 1.18 -11.03 -5.54
N VAL A 201 1.95 -10.87 -6.59
CA VAL A 201 2.64 -9.63 -6.95
C VAL A 201 2.19 -9.22 -8.35
N GLU A 202 1.60 -8.05 -8.48
CA GLU A 202 1.10 -7.49 -9.74
C GLU A 202 1.84 -6.19 -10.07
N ARG A 203 2.36 -6.09 -11.30
CA ARG A 203 2.87 -4.85 -11.87
C ARG A 203 1.71 -3.87 -12.08
N THR A 204 1.73 -2.75 -11.36
CA THR A 204 0.73 -1.68 -11.49
C THR A 204 1.07 -0.67 -12.59
N SER A 205 2.30 -0.75 -13.09
CA SER A 205 2.87 -0.06 -14.25
C SER A 205 3.87 -1.02 -14.90
N SER A 206 4.33 -0.75 -16.12
CA SER A 206 5.37 -1.56 -16.76
C SER A 206 6.68 -1.60 -15.97
N LYS A 207 7.01 -0.51 -15.27
CA LYS A 207 8.26 -0.31 -14.52
C LYS A 207 7.99 0.34 -13.17
N ASN A 208 8.84 0.10 -12.18
CA ASN A 208 8.96 0.80 -10.92
C ASN A 208 7.73 0.81 -9.99
N SER A 209 6.64 0.08 -10.30
CA SER A 209 5.50 0.01 -9.39
C SER A 209 4.82 -1.36 -9.39
N VAL A 210 4.52 -1.84 -8.19
CA VAL A 210 3.85 -3.12 -7.95
C VAL A 210 2.82 -3.00 -6.82
N LEU A 211 1.84 -3.90 -6.86
CA LEU A 211 0.92 -4.20 -5.77
C LEU A 211 1.18 -5.63 -5.31
N ILE A 212 1.49 -5.79 -4.04
CA ILE A 212 1.65 -7.08 -3.38
C ILE A 212 0.35 -7.36 -2.62
N THR A 213 -0.17 -8.56 -2.74
CA THR A 213 -1.40 -9.00 -2.07
C THR A 213 -1.12 -10.28 -1.30
N LEU A 214 -1.35 -10.20 0.01
CA LEU A 214 -1.40 -11.32 0.95
C LEU A 214 -2.89 -11.53 1.27
N PRO A 215 -3.55 -12.57 0.72
CA PRO A 215 -4.99 -12.77 0.88
C PRO A 215 -5.43 -12.71 2.35
N GLU A 216 -6.48 -11.94 2.63
CA GLU A 216 -7.05 -11.73 3.98
C GLU A 216 -6.12 -11.07 5.02
N VAL A 217 -4.86 -10.82 4.70
CA VAL A 217 -3.87 -10.25 5.62
C VAL A 217 -3.55 -8.80 5.27
N ALA A 218 -3.06 -8.55 4.05
CA ALA A 218 -2.62 -7.21 3.66
C ALA A 218 -2.52 -6.98 2.14
N GLU A 219 -2.61 -5.72 1.74
CA GLU A 219 -2.18 -5.21 0.44
C GLU A 219 -1.05 -4.20 0.65
N ILE A 220 -0.02 -4.25 -0.20
CA ILE A 220 1.15 -3.38 -0.13
C ILE A 220 1.39 -2.78 -1.51
N SER A 221 1.08 -1.50 -1.66
CA SER A 221 1.41 -0.75 -2.86
C SER A 221 2.85 -0.23 -2.74
N VAL A 222 3.66 -0.41 -3.78
CA VAL A 222 5.05 0.06 -3.81
C VAL A 222 5.31 0.84 -5.10
N ASN A 223 6.06 1.93 -5.00
CA ASN A 223 6.56 2.69 -6.14
C ASN A 223 8.01 3.11 -5.88
N VAL A 224 8.90 2.92 -6.84
CA VAL A 224 10.27 3.43 -6.79
C VAL A 224 10.26 4.88 -7.24
N VAL A 225 10.97 5.75 -6.52
CA VAL A 225 11.17 7.16 -6.84
C VAL A 225 12.62 7.57 -6.57
N PRO A 226 13.15 8.58 -7.26
CA PRO A 226 14.43 9.19 -6.90
C PRO A 226 14.23 10.24 -5.82
N VAL A 227 15.32 10.71 -5.21
CA VAL A 227 15.31 12.03 -4.58
C VAL A 227 15.41 13.08 -5.68
N THR A 228 14.41 13.94 -5.81
CA THR A 228 14.42 14.95 -6.89
C THR A 228 15.37 16.10 -6.56
N LYS A 229 15.80 16.85 -7.59
CA LYS A 229 16.60 18.07 -7.39
C LYS A 229 15.87 19.11 -6.54
N GLU A 230 14.55 19.15 -6.62
CA GLU A 230 13.75 20.08 -5.82
C GLU A 230 13.70 19.63 -4.35
N ASP A 231 13.53 18.34 -4.09
CA ASP A 231 13.60 17.81 -2.72
C ASP A 231 14.99 18.05 -2.11
N ASP A 232 16.05 17.76 -2.87
CA ASP A 232 17.43 18.03 -2.45
C ASP A 232 17.66 19.50 -2.15
N ARG A 233 17.12 20.42 -2.96
CA ARG A 233 17.21 21.86 -2.74
C ARG A 233 16.44 22.32 -1.50
N ILE A 234 15.22 21.82 -1.30
CA ILE A 234 14.35 22.21 -0.17
C ILE A 234 14.92 21.70 1.15
N HIS A 235 15.37 20.44 1.18
CA HIS A 235 15.82 19.77 2.40
C HIS A 235 17.34 19.82 2.60
N ASN A 236 18.09 20.33 1.62
CA ASN A 236 19.55 20.34 1.61
C ASN A 236 20.12 18.94 1.89
N TYR A 237 19.67 17.93 1.14
CA TYR A 237 20.14 16.55 1.30
C TYR A 237 21.60 16.41 0.86
N GLN A 238 22.06 17.27 -0.06
CA GLN A 238 23.39 17.23 -0.69
C GLN A 238 23.60 15.92 -1.47
N ILE A 239 22.59 15.53 -2.26
CA ILE A 239 22.65 14.31 -3.07
C ILE A 239 23.84 14.38 -4.05
N PRO A 240 24.75 13.38 -4.05
CA PRO A 240 25.89 13.36 -4.94
C PRO A 240 25.47 13.08 -6.39
N SER A 241 26.28 13.50 -7.36
CA SER A 241 25.94 13.39 -8.79
C SER A 241 25.97 11.97 -9.35
N ASP A 242 26.52 11.01 -8.61
CA ASP A 242 26.68 9.60 -9.02
C ASP A 242 25.62 8.66 -8.41
N ASP A 243 24.62 9.20 -7.71
CA ASP A 243 23.53 8.44 -7.10
C ASP A 243 22.26 9.28 -7.01
N CYS A 244 21.16 8.81 -7.60
CA CYS A 244 19.86 9.48 -7.51
C CYS A 244 19.06 9.07 -6.27
N PHE A 245 19.60 8.19 -5.41
CA PHE A 245 18.96 7.68 -4.21
C PHE A 245 17.58 7.10 -4.50
N ALA A 246 17.49 6.21 -5.49
CA ALA A 246 16.28 5.47 -5.79
C ALA A 246 15.80 4.69 -4.55
N HIS A 247 14.55 4.91 -4.15
CA HIS A 247 13.97 4.37 -2.92
C HIS A 247 12.48 4.06 -3.09
N LEU A 248 11.91 3.37 -2.11
CA LEU A 248 10.52 2.92 -2.10
C LEU A 248 9.62 3.92 -1.38
N GLU A 249 8.59 4.35 -2.07
CA GLU A 249 7.35 4.81 -1.46
C GLU A 249 6.41 3.62 -1.29
N VAL A 250 5.88 3.45 -0.08
CA VAL A 250 5.08 2.29 0.27
C VAL A 250 3.77 2.72 0.91
N GLN A 251 2.69 2.02 0.58
CA GLN A 251 1.44 2.11 1.32
C GLN A 251 1.00 0.70 1.70
N PHE A 252 0.98 0.43 3.00
CA PHE A 252 0.43 -0.77 3.57
C PHE A 252 -1.06 -0.60 3.86
N ARG A 253 -1.79 -1.68 3.67
CA ARG A 253 -3.18 -1.79 4.04
C ARG A 253 -3.40 -3.14 4.66
N PHE A 254 -3.80 -3.15 5.92
CA PHE A 254 -3.96 -4.37 6.68
C PHE A 254 -5.44 -4.70 6.87
N TYR A 255 -5.74 -5.99 6.82
CA TYR A 255 -7.09 -6.56 6.97
C TYR A 255 -7.17 -7.54 8.14
N GLY A 256 -6.07 -8.26 8.41
CA GLY A 256 -6.06 -9.40 9.32
C GLY A 256 -4.99 -9.36 10.40
N LEU A 257 -4.55 -8.18 10.85
CA LEU A 257 -3.58 -8.08 11.95
C LEU A 257 -4.19 -8.52 13.29
N SER A 258 -3.37 -9.17 14.11
CA SER A 258 -3.74 -9.51 15.49
C SER A 258 -3.78 -8.28 16.41
N SER A 259 -4.35 -8.46 17.61
CA SER A 259 -4.31 -7.42 18.64
C SER A 259 -2.93 -7.18 19.26
N ASN A 260 -1.97 -8.09 19.06
CA ASN A 260 -0.60 -8.01 19.59
C ASN A 260 0.44 -7.69 18.51
N VAL A 261 0.01 -7.18 17.35
CA VAL A 261 0.91 -6.77 16.25
C VAL A 261 1.94 -5.73 16.72
N GLU A 262 3.21 -6.01 16.53
CA GLU A 262 4.33 -5.13 16.85
C GLU A 262 5.01 -4.57 15.58
N GLY A 263 6.06 -3.78 15.78
CA GLY A 263 6.83 -3.15 14.70
C GLY A 263 6.66 -1.63 14.68
N VAL A 264 7.53 -0.94 13.94
CA VAL A 264 7.54 0.53 13.83
C VAL A 264 6.17 1.08 13.42
N LEU A 265 5.56 0.46 12.41
CA LEU A 265 4.24 0.81 11.91
C LEU A 265 3.16 -0.09 12.53
N GLY A 266 3.43 -1.39 12.69
CA GLY A 266 2.47 -2.39 13.16
C GLY A 266 1.87 -2.03 14.52
N ARG A 267 2.70 -1.56 15.47
CA ARG A 267 2.23 -1.16 16.81
C ARG A 267 1.12 -0.09 16.79
N THR A 268 1.08 0.75 15.76
CA THR A 268 0.05 1.79 15.59
C THR A 268 -1.35 1.24 15.29
N TYR A 269 -1.46 -0.05 14.97
CA TYR A 269 -2.72 -0.74 14.71
C TYR A 269 -3.30 -1.43 15.95
N GLN A 270 -2.58 -1.49 17.07
CA GLN A 270 -3.11 -2.10 18.29
C GLN A 270 -4.24 -1.26 18.91
N PRO A 271 -5.26 -1.88 19.55
CA PRO A 271 -6.40 -1.15 20.13
C PRO A 271 -6.01 -0.20 21.26
N ASP A 272 -4.97 -0.56 22.01
CA ASP A 272 -4.49 0.15 23.20
C ASP A 272 -3.38 1.16 22.86
N PHE A 273 -3.00 1.28 21.58
CA PHE A 273 -1.90 2.13 21.17
C PHE A 273 -2.21 3.59 21.48
N LYS A 274 -1.33 4.19 22.28
CA LYS A 274 -1.33 5.62 22.56
C LYS A 274 -0.18 6.23 21.81
N ASN A 275 -0.49 7.00 20.78
CA ASN A 275 0.53 7.60 19.95
C ASN A 275 1.41 8.58 20.76
N PRO A 276 2.73 8.33 20.87
CA PRO A 276 3.63 9.22 21.59
C PRO A 276 3.98 10.48 20.78
N ALA A 277 3.65 10.53 19.48
CA ALA A 277 3.84 11.69 18.64
C ALA A 277 3.06 12.88 19.21
N LYS A 278 3.77 13.94 19.58
CA LYS A 278 3.16 15.13 20.18
C LYS A 278 2.38 15.90 19.12
N PRO A 279 1.07 16.13 19.31
CA PRO A 279 0.29 16.98 18.42
C PRO A 279 0.89 18.39 18.35
N GLY A 280 0.96 18.97 17.15
CA GLY A 280 1.49 20.32 16.92
C GLY A 280 3.01 20.43 16.85
N VAL A 281 3.77 19.34 17.08
CA VAL A 281 5.21 19.32 16.80
C VAL A 281 5.43 19.03 15.32
N ALA A 282 6.19 19.88 14.65
CA ALA A 282 6.66 19.61 13.30
C ALA A 282 7.57 18.39 13.32
N MET A 283 7.26 17.38 12.51
CA MET A 283 8.00 16.11 12.39
C MET A 283 8.20 15.36 13.72
N PRO A 284 7.13 14.80 14.31
CA PRO A 284 7.26 14.07 15.56
C PRO A 284 7.99 12.74 15.32
N VAL A 285 9.21 12.63 15.83
CA VAL A 285 10.04 11.43 15.70
C VAL A 285 9.68 10.43 16.79
N VAL A 286 9.36 9.21 16.38
CA VAL A 286 9.10 8.09 17.29
C VAL A 286 10.32 7.18 17.28
N GLY A 287 10.93 6.99 18.45
CA GLY A 287 12.05 6.06 18.62
C GLY A 287 11.59 4.60 18.60
N GLY A 288 12.55 3.69 18.74
CA GLY A 288 12.28 2.25 18.73
C GLY A 288 13.26 1.46 17.88
N GLU A 289 14.33 2.12 17.42
CA GLU A 289 15.39 1.56 16.59
C GLU A 289 15.94 0.28 17.22
N GLN A 290 16.28 0.30 18.51
CA GLN A 290 16.79 -0.90 19.19
C GLN A 290 15.76 -2.03 19.31
N LYS A 291 14.47 -1.70 19.46
CA LYS A 291 13.41 -2.69 19.65
C LYS A 291 13.13 -3.49 18.38
N TYR A 292 13.18 -2.80 17.24
CA TYR A 292 12.74 -3.33 15.95
C TYR A 292 13.88 -3.65 14.99
N ARG A 293 15.15 -3.43 15.38
CA ARG A 293 16.30 -3.79 14.55
C ARG A 293 16.35 -5.30 14.32
N THR A 294 16.53 -5.70 13.06
CA THR A 294 16.76 -7.10 12.66
C THR A 294 18.17 -7.27 12.11
N THR A 295 18.67 -8.50 12.05
CA THR A 295 20.01 -8.76 11.48
C THR A 295 20.05 -8.70 9.96
N SER A 296 18.95 -9.06 9.30
CA SER A 296 18.82 -9.03 7.85
C SER A 296 17.40 -8.66 7.42
N LEU A 297 17.22 -8.47 6.11
CA LEU A 297 15.92 -8.19 5.50
C LEU A 297 14.91 -9.33 5.72
N VAL A 298 15.38 -10.58 5.80
CA VAL A 298 14.55 -11.78 5.95
C VAL A 298 14.81 -12.50 7.28
N SER A 299 15.28 -11.77 8.30
CA SER A 299 15.40 -12.30 9.67
C SER A 299 14.19 -11.88 10.52
N ALA A 300 13.75 -12.78 11.40
CA ALA A 300 12.69 -12.53 12.37
C ALA A 300 13.19 -11.99 13.73
N ASP A 301 14.49 -11.71 13.83
CA ASP A 301 15.19 -11.48 15.10
C ASP A 301 15.17 -10.01 15.53
N CYS A 302 14.07 -9.57 16.12
CA CYS A 302 14.06 -8.30 16.86
C CYS A 302 13.52 -8.47 18.28
N ILE A 303 13.87 -7.54 19.17
CA ILE A 303 13.56 -7.62 20.61
C ILE A 303 12.06 -7.68 20.87
N ALA A 304 11.28 -6.91 20.10
CA ALA A 304 9.82 -6.82 20.24
C ALA A 304 9.04 -7.61 19.18
N CYS A 305 9.73 -8.34 18.28
CA CYS A 305 9.06 -9.08 17.21
C CYS A 305 8.27 -10.27 17.80
N VAL A 306 7.06 -10.47 17.27
CA VAL A 306 6.14 -11.53 17.73
C VAL A 306 5.88 -12.59 16.65
N PHE A 307 6.55 -12.50 15.50
CA PHE A 307 6.45 -13.46 14.42
C PHE A 307 6.89 -14.86 14.84
N ALA A 308 6.06 -15.85 14.52
CA ALA A 308 6.33 -17.25 14.77
C ALA A 308 6.35 -18.00 13.44
N GLN A 309 7.52 -18.53 13.05
CA GLN A 309 7.59 -19.43 11.90
C GLN A 309 6.73 -20.67 12.13
N SER A 310 6.01 -21.09 11.09
CA SER A 310 5.11 -22.25 11.12
C SER A 310 5.85 -23.49 11.65
N GLY A 311 5.53 -23.83 12.90
CA GLY A 311 6.27 -24.78 13.74
C GLY A 311 6.13 -24.51 15.25
N LYS A 312 5.69 -23.29 15.63
CA LYS A 312 5.44 -22.87 17.03
C LYS A 312 4.06 -22.24 17.30
N LEU A 313 3.09 -22.38 16.39
CA LEU A 313 1.75 -21.83 16.59
C LEU A 313 0.88 -22.79 17.42
N ASP A 314 0.78 -22.54 18.73
CA ASP A 314 -0.34 -23.03 19.53
C ASP A 314 -1.62 -22.34 19.04
N GLN A 315 -2.62 -23.14 18.68
CA GLN A 315 -3.93 -22.71 18.14
C GLN A 315 -4.80 -22.03 19.22
N THR A 316 -4.39 -20.89 19.76
CA THR A 316 -5.22 -20.16 20.73
C THR A 316 -5.37 -18.66 20.49
N ASP A 317 -4.62 -18.05 19.57
CA ASP A 317 -4.63 -16.58 19.42
C ASP A 317 -5.22 -16.06 18.10
N SER A 318 -6.29 -16.69 17.62
CA SER A 318 -7.10 -16.19 16.49
C SER A 318 -8.09 -15.11 16.92
N ARG A 319 -7.63 -14.08 17.63
CA ARG A 319 -8.44 -12.87 17.89
C ARG A 319 -8.14 -11.83 16.82
N VAL A 320 -8.71 -12.07 15.64
CA VAL A 320 -8.87 -11.04 14.60
C VAL A 320 -9.58 -9.86 15.23
N MET A 321 -9.03 -8.66 15.05
CA MET A 321 -9.56 -7.40 15.56
C MET A 321 -11.01 -7.19 15.09
N ASP A 322 -11.96 -7.30 16.02
CA ASP A 322 -13.33 -6.86 15.79
C ASP A 322 -13.35 -5.34 15.95
N TYR A 323 -13.60 -4.61 14.85
CA TYR A 323 -13.95 -3.19 14.92
C TYR A 323 -15.32 -3.11 15.61
N GLY A 324 -15.28 -3.13 16.95
CA GLY A 324 -16.44 -3.04 17.81
C GLY A 324 -17.34 -1.89 17.39
N LYS A 325 -18.65 -2.10 17.47
CA LYS A 325 -19.66 -1.06 17.22
C LYS A 325 -19.28 0.21 18.01
N LEU A 326 -18.95 1.27 17.29
CA LEU A 326 -18.93 2.63 17.84
C LEU A 326 -20.36 2.97 18.25
N ASP A 327 -20.60 3.02 19.56
CA ASP A 327 -21.87 3.47 20.13
C ASP A 327 -21.86 5.00 20.22
N CYS A 328 -22.55 5.64 19.28
CA CYS A 328 -22.70 7.09 19.22
C CYS A 328 -23.92 7.62 20.01
N THR A 329 -24.46 6.85 20.97
CA THR A 329 -25.60 7.27 21.79
C THR A 329 -25.20 7.98 23.10
N GLY A 330 -23.91 8.05 23.42
CA GLY A 330 -23.38 8.69 24.62
C GLY A 330 -23.27 10.22 24.50
N ASN A 331 -24.24 10.95 25.05
CA ASN A 331 -24.07 12.36 25.41
C ASN A 331 -23.09 12.46 26.60
N SER A 332 -21.80 12.68 26.36
CA SER A 332 -20.87 13.14 27.39
C SER A 332 -19.78 14.03 26.83
N PHE A 333 -19.83 15.29 27.28
CA PHE A 333 -18.90 16.36 26.99
C PHE A 333 -17.57 16.11 27.68
N GLY A 334 -16.45 16.24 26.95
CA GLY A 334 -15.11 16.38 27.55
C GLY A 334 -13.99 15.66 26.80
N GLY A 335 -13.60 16.17 25.63
CA GLY A 335 -12.37 15.75 24.94
C GLY A 335 -12.49 15.94 23.43
N ASN A 336 -11.47 16.56 22.81
CA ASN A 336 -11.43 16.75 21.36
C ASN A 336 -11.22 15.41 20.66
N GLY A 337 -12.33 14.77 20.29
CA GLY A 337 -12.39 13.51 19.55
C GLY A 337 -13.50 13.54 18.50
N ILE A 338 -13.20 12.95 17.34
CA ILE A 338 -14.03 12.61 16.16
C ILE A 338 -15.47 13.17 16.20
N VAL A 339 -15.74 14.17 15.37
CA VAL A 339 -17.09 14.70 15.14
C VAL A 339 -17.86 13.74 14.23
N CYS A 340 -18.81 12.99 14.80
CA CYS A 340 -19.84 12.31 14.00
C CYS A 340 -20.83 13.36 13.47
N ARG A 341 -20.83 13.63 12.16
CA ARG A 341 -21.91 14.41 11.52
C ARG A 341 -23.11 13.50 11.29
N LYS A 342 -24.29 14.03 11.61
CA LYS A 342 -25.59 13.39 11.47
C LYS A 342 -26.01 13.26 10.01
#